data_AF-A0A3Q3WJT6-F1
#
_entry.id   AF-A0A3Q3WJT6-F1
#
_cell.length_a   1.000
_cell.length_b   1.000
_cell.length_c   1.000
_cell.angle_alpha   90.00
_cell.angle_beta   90.00
_cell.angle_gamma   90.00
#
_symmetry.space_group_name_H-M   'P 1'
#
loop_
_entity.id
_entity.type
_entity.pdbx_description
1 polymer ?
#
loop_
_entity_poly.entity_id
_entity_poly.type
_entity_poly.pdbx_seq_one_letter_code
_entity_poly.pdbx_strand_id
1 'polypeptide(L)'
;MMSDASEMLAAALEQMDGIIAGSKAMDYSNGLFDCQSPTSPFLGGLRVLHLLEDLRGMLELMDNEERDNLRCQIPDSTAEGLAEWLHGRLTNGHSSEAIYQERLSRLESDKECLILQVSVLTDQVEVQGEKIRDLDTCLEHHREKLNATEELLVYYSLETQKLELMTEVSSLKLKLTAVERDHRDNEVHPRPDGWYQEVTDLRFRMTDIENERLQCEKKLKATKEELQLLQRQLEEREVELRRLKEESRPRVGSQGREEGGERSGCCLDNS
;
A
#
# COMPACT_ATOMS: atom_id res chain seq x y z
N MET A 1 -32.24 25.73 9.10
CA MET A 1 -32.52 26.33 10.42
C MET A 1 -31.32 26.20 11.37
N MET A 2 -30.09 26.50 10.90
CA MET A 2 -28.86 26.47 11.72
C MET A 2 -28.11 27.82 11.71
N SER A 3 -28.72 28.87 11.14
CA SER A 3 -28.11 30.21 11.00
C SER A 3 -28.21 31.03 12.27
N ASP A 4 -29.38 31.07 12.93
CA ASP A 4 -29.63 32.04 14.02
C ASP A 4 -28.72 31.87 15.23
N ALA A 5 -28.42 30.62 15.60
CA ALA A 5 -27.51 30.35 16.72
C ALA A 5 -26.06 30.71 16.40
N SER A 6 -25.63 30.51 15.15
CA SER A 6 -24.28 30.88 14.69
C SER A 6 -24.13 32.40 14.59
N GLU A 7 -25.18 33.09 14.17
CA GLU A 7 -25.21 34.54 13.99
C GLU A 7 -25.27 35.27 15.34
N MET A 8 -26.04 34.76 16.31
CA MET A 8 -26.02 35.25 17.69
C MET A 8 -24.65 35.11 18.36
N LEU A 9 -23.96 33.99 18.13
CA LEU A 9 -22.65 33.74 18.73
C LEU A 9 -21.56 34.61 18.08
N ALA A 10 -21.63 34.82 16.76
CA ALA A 10 -20.77 35.76 16.05
C ALA A 10 -20.94 37.21 16.55
N ALA A 11 -22.19 37.66 16.71
CA ALA A 11 -22.49 39.00 17.24
C ALA A 11 -22.02 39.19 18.69
N ALA A 12 -22.15 38.15 19.53
CA ALA A 12 -21.67 38.18 20.92
C ALA A 12 -20.13 38.27 21.01
N LEU A 13 -19.41 37.56 20.15
CA LEU A 13 -17.95 37.62 20.08
C LEU A 13 -17.46 38.98 19.60
N GLU A 14 -18.11 39.55 18.58
CA GLU A 14 -17.79 40.90 18.08
C GLU A 14 -18.06 41.99 19.15
N GLN A 15 -19.05 41.78 20.01
CA GLN A 15 -19.31 42.67 21.15
C GLN A 15 -18.21 42.57 22.22
N MET A 16 -17.72 41.37 22.52
CA MET A 16 -16.61 41.16 23.46
C MET A 16 -15.32 41.79 22.93
N ASP A 17 -15.00 41.60 21.65
CA ASP A 17 -13.82 42.19 21.03
C ASP A 17 -13.88 43.72 21.03
N GLY A 18 -15.06 44.31 20.81
CA GLY A 18 -15.26 45.75 20.91
C GLY A 18 -14.98 46.32 22.32
N ILE A 19 -15.29 45.55 23.37
CA ILE A 19 -15.03 45.95 24.76
C ILE A 19 -13.54 45.79 25.09
N ILE A 20 -12.90 44.68 24.67
CA ILE A 20 -11.48 44.41 24.93
C ILE A 20 -10.58 45.40 24.16
N ALA A 21 -10.93 45.73 22.93
CA ALA A 21 -10.22 46.71 22.11
C ALA A 21 -10.49 48.18 22.53
N GLY A 22 -11.42 48.42 23.46
CA GLY A 22 -11.80 49.75 23.92
C GLY A 22 -12.58 50.58 22.89
N SER A 23 -13.03 49.97 21.79
CA SER A 23 -13.80 50.62 20.73
C SER A 23 -15.30 50.72 21.02
N LYS A 24 -15.81 49.89 21.94
CA LYS A 24 -17.13 50.03 22.58
C LYS A 24 -16.93 50.32 24.07
N ALA A 25 -17.11 51.58 24.47
CA ALA A 25 -17.23 51.90 25.89
C ALA A 25 -18.54 51.29 26.42
N MET A 26 -18.51 50.74 27.64
CA MET A 26 -19.73 50.40 28.35
C MET A 26 -20.41 51.73 28.72
N ASP A 27 -21.26 52.21 27.82
CA ASP A 27 -22.04 53.43 28.00
C ASP A 27 -22.98 53.24 29.19
N TYR A 28 -22.55 53.66 30.38
CA TYR A 28 -23.40 53.82 31.57
C TYR A 28 -24.39 55.00 31.42
N SER A 29 -24.88 55.24 30.20
CA SER A 29 -25.67 56.41 29.82
C SER A 29 -27.02 56.03 29.25
N ASN A 30 -27.61 54.92 29.69
CA ASN A 30 -29.06 54.77 29.60
C ASN A 30 -29.61 53.74 30.60
N GLY A 31 -30.10 54.27 31.71
CA GLY A 31 -30.75 53.49 32.75
C GLY A 31 -30.90 54.36 33.97
N LEU A 32 -31.89 55.26 33.92
CA LEU A 32 -32.63 55.79 35.06
C LEU A 32 -32.43 54.87 36.27
N PHE A 33 -31.47 55.19 37.14
CA PHE A 33 -31.47 54.59 38.46
C PHE A 33 -32.61 55.30 39.15
N ASP A 34 -33.77 54.65 39.20
CA ASP A 34 -34.76 54.99 40.18
C ASP A 34 -34.04 54.87 41.53
N CYS A 35 -33.59 56.00 42.07
CA CYS A 35 -33.14 56.17 43.45
C CYS A 35 -34.27 55.89 44.46
N GLN A 36 -35.30 55.13 44.07
CA GLN A 36 -36.56 54.88 44.73
C GLN A 36 -36.64 53.47 45.34
N SER A 37 -35.52 52.78 45.56
CA SER A 37 -35.54 51.62 46.46
C SER A 37 -35.26 52.10 47.90
N PRO A 38 -36.22 52.03 48.85
CA PRO A 38 -36.12 52.70 50.15
C PRO A 38 -35.04 52.15 51.09
N THR A 39 -34.34 51.07 50.71
CA THR A 39 -33.67 50.20 51.69
C THR A 39 -32.22 49.83 51.38
N SER A 40 -31.53 50.46 50.42
CA SER A 40 -30.10 50.16 50.17
C SER A 40 -29.15 51.08 50.98
N PRO A 41 -28.35 50.53 51.92
CA PRO A 41 -27.42 51.32 52.74
C PRO A 41 -26.26 51.94 51.94
N PHE A 42 -25.87 51.31 50.82
CA PHE A 42 -24.75 51.78 49.97
C PHE A 42 -25.17 52.87 48.98
N LEU A 43 -26.42 52.86 48.52
CA LEU A 43 -26.96 53.84 47.57
C LEU A 43 -27.40 55.16 48.24
N GLY A 44 -27.59 55.17 49.56
CA GLY A 44 -27.85 56.39 50.33
C GLY A 44 -26.71 57.40 50.21
N GLY A 45 -25.46 56.93 50.20
CA GLY A 45 -24.27 57.79 50.02
C GLY A 45 -24.23 58.47 48.66
N LEU A 46 -24.58 57.76 47.59
CA LEU A 46 -24.65 58.30 46.23
C LEU A 46 -25.75 59.37 46.09
N ARG A 47 -26.90 59.19 46.74
CA ARG A 47 -27.96 60.21 46.79
C ARG A 47 -27.51 61.47 47.52
N VAL A 48 -26.82 61.33 48.65
CA VAL A 48 -26.28 62.48 49.39
C VAL A 48 -25.24 63.22 48.56
N LEU A 49 -24.35 62.51 47.86
CA LEU A 49 -23.36 63.14 46.97
C LEU A 49 -24.02 63.88 45.80
N HIS A 50 -25.07 63.31 45.20
CA HIS A 50 -25.80 63.98 44.13
C HIS A 50 -26.50 65.26 44.60
N LEU A 51 -27.20 65.21 45.74
CA LEU A 51 -27.82 66.40 46.34
C LEU A 51 -26.77 67.46 46.75
N LEU A 52 -25.59 67.03 47.20
CA LEU A 52 -24.49 67.94 47.49
C LEU A 52 -23.95 68.61 46.22
N GLU A 53 -23.86 67.88 45.11
CA GLU A 53 -23.45 68.44 43.82
C GLU A 53 -24.51 69.40 43.27
N ASP A 54 -25.80 69.06 43.37
CA ASP A 54 -26.90 69.96 43.01
C ASP A 54 -26.88 71.24 43.85
N LEU A 55 -26.69 71.11 45.17
CA LEU A 55 -26.58 72.26 46.08
C LEU A 55 -25.34 73.10 45.78
N ARG A 56 -24.20 72.46 45.46
CA ARG A 56 -22.99 73.14 45.02
C ARG A 56 -23.24 73.93 43.74
N GLY A 57 -23.83 73.31 42.73
CA GLY A 57 -24.16 73.96 41.46
C GLY A 57 -25.10 75.16 41.65
N MET A 58 -26.12 75.01 42.49
CA MET A 58 -27.01 76.10 42.87
C MET A 58 -26.24 77.24 43.56
N LEU A 59 -25.38 76.94 44.52
CA LEU A 59 -24.56 77.94 45.23
C LEU A 59 -23.52 78.62 44.32
N GLU A 60 -23.01 77.94 43.30
CA GLU A 60 -22.07 78.51 42.31
C GLU A 60 -22.74 79.51 41.35
N LEU A 61 -24.05 79.35 41.11
CA LEU A 61 -24.84 80.24 40.26
C LEU A 61 -25.41 81.45 41.01
N MET A 62 -25.32 81.49 42.35
CA MET A 62 -25.79 82.60 43.19
C MET A 62 -24.75 83.73 43.28
N ASP A 63 -25.23 84.97 43.43
CA ASP A 63 -24.37 86.15 43.61
C ASP A 63 -23.71 86.17 45.00
N ASN A 64 -22.56 86.86 45.12
CA ASN A 64 -21.79 86.89 46.37
C ASN A 64 -22.60 87.46 47.56
N GLU A 65 -23.43 88.48 47.35
CA GLU A 65 -24.25 89.07 48.41
C GLU A 65 -25.30 88.07 48.93
N GLU A 66 -25.95 87.31 48.04
CA GLU A 66 -26.92 86.28 48.43
C GLU A 66 -26.25 85.13 49.19
N ARG A 67 -25.06 84.74 48.77
CA ARG A 67 -24.25 83.72 49.45
C ARG A 67 -23.79 84.18 50.83
N ASP A 68 -23.41 85.44 50.98
CA ASP A 68 -23.01 85.99 52.27
C ASP A 68 -24.20 86.13 53.22
N ASN A 69 -25.38 86.51 52.70
CA ASN A 69 -26.62 86.48 53.46
C ASN A 69 -27.00 85.06 53.92
N LEU A 70 -26.72 84.02 53.13
CA LEU A 70 -26.89 82.62 53.55
C LEU A 70 -25.87 82.20 54.61
N ARG A 71 -24.61 82.63 54.50
CA ARG A 71 -23.58 82.36 55.51
C ARG A 71 -23.93 82.98 56.86
N CYS A 72 -24.48 84.19 56.88
CA CYS A 72 -24.93 84.85 58.11
C CYS A 72 -26.10 84.15 58.80
N GLN A 73 -26.81 83.24 58.12
CA GLN A 73 -27.87 82.41 58.72
C GLN A 73 -27.32 81.15 59.40
N ILE A 74 -26.06 80.79 59.15
CA ILE A 74 -25.40 79.63 59.76
C ILE A 74 -24.83 80.06 61.12
N PRO A 75 -25.19 79.39 62.23
CA PRO A 75 -24.59 79.69 63.53
C PRO A 75 -23.07 79.46 63.53
N ASP A 76 -22.31 80.36 64.14
CA ASP A 76 -20.84 80.29 64.20
C ASP A 76 -20.33 78.95 64.76
N SER A 77 -21.01 78.41 65.77
CA SER A 77 -20.68 77.10 66.36
C SER A 77 -20.79 75.93 65.37
N THR A 78 -21.68 76.04 64.38
CA THR A 78 -21.84 75.03 63.32
C THR A 78 -20.75 75.19 62.27
N ALA A 79 -20.40 76.42 61.91
CA ALA A 79 -19.31 76.70 60.98
C ALA A 79 -17.94 76.25 61.54
N GLU A 80 -17.66 76.56 62.80
CA GLU A 80 -16.45 76.11 63.49
C GLU A 80 -16.40 74.58 63.61
N GLY A 81 -17.50 73.93 64.02
CA GLY A 81 -17.55 72.47 64.11
C GLY A 81 -17.34 71.77 62.76
N LEU A 82 -17.86 72.33 61.66
CA LEU A 82 -17.61 71.83 60.31
C LEU A 82 -16.17 72.06 59.85
N ALA A 83 -15.59 73.22 60.17
CA ALA A 83 -14.20 73.53 59.86
C ALA A 83 -13.23 72.57 60.59
N GLU A 84 -13.44 72.34 61.89
CA GLU A 84 -12.66 71.38 62.67
C GLU A 84 -12.79 69.95 62.13
N TRP A 85 -14.02 69.53 61.78
CA TRP A 85 -14.26 68.20 61.22
C TRP A 85 -13.57 68.00 59.87
N LEU A 86 -13.61 69.01 58.98
CA LEU A 86 -12.89 68.98 57.71
C LEU A 86 -11.38 68.93 57.94
N HIS A 87 -10.85 69.74 58.87
CA HIS A 87 -9.43 69.79 59.17
C HIS A 87 -8.91 68.47 59.75
N GLY A 88 -9.66 67.85 60.67
CA GLY A 88 -9.31 66.55 61.27
C GLY A 88 -9.33 65.38 60.28
N ARG A 89 -10.10 65.48 59.18
CA ARG A 89 -10.11 64.45 58.11
C ARG A 89 -9.01 64.65 57.08
N LEU A 90 -8.63 65.89 56.78
CA LEU A 90 -7.52 66.19 55.88
C LEU A 90 -6.19 65.65 56.44
N THR A 91 -5.92 65.83 57.74
CA THR A 91 -4.69 65.36 58.38
C THR A 91 -4.54 63.83 58.40
N ASN A 92 -5.64 63.09 58.57
CA ASN A 92 -5.62 61.62 58.58
C ASN A 92 -5.69 61.02 57.15
N GLY A 93 -6.27 61.75 56.20
CA GLY A 93 -6.33 61.37 54.78
C GLY A 93 -4.96 61.36 54.10
N HIS A 94 -4.06 62.28 54.45
CA HIS A 94 -2.72 62.36 53.85
C HIS A 94 -1.85 61.11 54.10
N SER A 95 -2.02 60.44 55.25
CA SER A 95 -1.32 59.17 55.55
C SER A 95 -1.84 58.01 54.68
N SER A 96 -3.17 57.96 54.50
CA SER A 96 -3.83 56.98 53.65
C SER A 96 -3.48 57.17 52.17
N GLU A 97 -3.51 58.43 51.70
CA GLU A 97 -3.16 58.81 50.33
C GLU A 97 -1.71 58.44 49.99
N ALA A 98 -0.77 58.67 50.91
CA ALA A 98 0.63 58.28 50.71
C ALA A 98 0.80 56.76 50.56
N ILE A 99 0.05 55.95 51.32
CA ILE A 99 0.07 54.48 51.22
C ILE A 99 -0.53 54.01 49.89
N TYR A 100 -1.62 54.64 49.44
CA TYR A 100 -2.20 54.33 48.13
C TYR A 100 -1.26 54.72 47.00
N GLN A 101 -0.59 55.86 47.09
CA GLN A 101 0.37 56.32 46.11
C GLN A 101 1.58 55.37 46.01
N GLU A 102 2.13 54.92 47.15
CA GLU A 102 3.22 53.94 47.17
C GLU A 102 2.79 52.58 46.56
N ARG A 103 1.57 52.12 46.89
CA ARG A 103 1.01 50.89 46.30
C ARG A 103 0.79 51.04 44.79
N LEU A 104 0.33 52.20 44.34
CA LEU A 104 0.16 52.51 42.92
C LEU A 104 1.51 52.44 42.20
N SER A 105 2.53 53.14 42.72
CA SER A 105 3.87 53.16 42.11
C SER A 105 4.53 51.78 42.07
N ARG A 106 4.30 50.94 43.10
CA ARG A 106 4.76 49.54 43.06
C ARG A 106 4.05 48.74 41.96
N LEU A 107 2.72 48.87 41.85
CA LEU A 107 1.95 48.19 40.80
C LEU A 107 2.32 48.67 39.40
N GLU A 108 2.62 49.96 39.23
CA GLU A 108 3.12 50.53 37.98
C GLU A 108 4.48 49.92 37.60
N SER A 109 5.40 49.81 38.56
CA SER A 109 6.68 49.13 38.35
C SER A 109 6.51 47.64 38.01
N ASP A 110 5.62 46.92 38.72
CA ASP A 110 5.34 45.51 38.44
C ASP A 110 4.72 45.34 37.04
N LYS A 111 3.84 46.25 36.63
CA LYS A 111 3.26 46.30 35.29
C LYS A 111 4.34 46.51 34.23
N GLU A 112 5.27 47.44 34.43
CA GLU A 112 6.39 47.67 33.51
C GLU A 112 7.29 46.42 33.39
N CYS A 113 7.61 45.76 34.50
CA CYS A 113 8.35 44.50 34.51
C CYS A 113 7.62 43.39 33.73
N LEU A 114 6.30 43.25 33.93
CA LEU A 114 5.49 42.28 33.20
C LEU A 114 5.44 42.58 31.70
N ILE A 115 5.33 43.86 31.30
CA ILE A 115 5.36 44.27 29.90
C ILE A 115 6.68 43.86 29.25
N LEU A 116 7.81 44.05 29.93
CA LEU A 116 9.11 43.61 29.43
C LEU A 116 9.18 42.08 29.29
N GLN A 117 8.67 41.33 30.26
CA GLN A 117 8.63 39.87 30.18
C GLN A 117 7.76 39.37 29.03
N VAL A 118 6.57 39.97 28.84
CA VAL A 118 5.69 39.66 27.71
C VAL A 118 6.39 39.98 26.40
N SER A 119 7.07 41.13 26.29
CA SER A 119 7.82 41.52 25.08
C SER A 119 8.91 40.50 24.73
N VAL A 120 9.72 40.08 25.72
CA VAL A 120 10.76 39.06 25.51
C VAL A 120 10.15 37.72 25.08
N LEU A 121 9.04 37.30 25.70
CA LEU A 121 8.36 36.07 25.31
C LEU A 121 7.76 36.16 23.91
N THR A 122 7.23 37.33 23.52
CA THR A 122 6.74 37.59 22.16
C THR A 122 7.87 37.44 21.14
N ASP A 123 9.03 38.07 21.36
CA ASP A 123 10.19 37.96 20.48
C ASP A 123 10.68 36.50 20.38
N GLN A 124 10.69 35.77 21.51
CA GLN A 124 11.08 34.36 21.53
C GLN A 124 10.13 33.47 20.71
N VAL A 125 8.81 33.70 20.82
CA VAL A 125 7.81 32.98 20.02
C VAL A 125 7.94 33.32 18.55
N GLU A 126 8.24 34.57 18.20
CA GLU A 126 8.47 35.00 16.82
C GLU A 126 9.70 34.31 16.22
N VAL A 127 10.83 34.31 16.92
CA VAL A 127 12.08 33.63 16.50
C VAL A 127 11.86 32.11 16.36
N GLN A 128 11.11 31.50 17.28
CA GLN A 128 10.75 30.08 17.16
C GLN A 128 9.84 29.83 15.95
N GLY A 129 8.89 30.75 15.68
CA GLY A 129 8.03 30.71 14.50
C GLY A 129 8.83 30.80 13.20
N GLU A 130 9.83 31.67 13.13
CA GLU A 130 10.79 31.73 12.01
C GLU A 130 11.55 30.42 11.86
N LYS A 131 12.06 29.87 12.97
CA LYS A 131 12.80 28.61 12.93
C LYS A 131 11.97 27.45 12.40
N ILE A 132 10.68 27.39 12.74
CA ILE A 132 9.75 26.39 12.20
C ILE A 132 9.59 26.59 10.70
N ARG A 133 9.34 27.82 10.23
CA ARG A 133 9.22 28.12 8.79
C ARG A 133 10.47 27.74 8.00
N ASP A 134 11.66 28.00 8.55
CA ASP A 134 12.93 27.60 7.92
C ASP A 134 13.08 26.08 7.84
N LEU A 135 12.64 25.35 8.87
CA LEU A 135 12.66 23.89 8.86
C LEU A 135 11.66 23.32 7.86
N ASP A 136 10.45 23.88 7.78
CA ASP A 136 9.41 23.46 6.83
C ASP A 136 9.87 23.67 5.39
N THR A 137 10.47 24.82 5.06
CA THR A 137 11.02 25.09 3.73
C THR A 137 12.18 24.15 3.36
N CYS A 138 13.05 23.85 4.34
CA CYS A 138 14.12 22.87 4.15
C CYS A 138 13.58 21.46 3.89
N LEU A 139 12.57 21.03 4.66
CA LEU A 139 11.91 19.74 4.47
C LEU A 139 11.25 19.63 3.10
N GLU A 140 10.56 20.67 2.64
CA GLU A 140 9.92 20.67 1.32
C GLU A 140 10.98 20.58 0.20
N HIS A 141 12.06 21.33 0.28
CA HIS A 141 13.17 21.24 -0.67
C HIS A 141 13.80 19.84 -0.73
N HIS A 142 13.93 19.18 0.42
CA HIS A 142 14.41 17.80 0.48
C HIS A 142 13.41 16.81 -0.14
N ARG A 143 12.11 17.02 0.04
CA ARG A 143 11.04 16.22 -0.56
C ARG A 143 11.03 16.37 -2.09
N GLU A 144 11.14 17.59 -2.59
CA GLU A 144 11.24 17.86 -4.03
C GLU A 144 12.45 17.18 -4.66
N LYS A 145 13.63 17.27 -4.00
CA LYS A 145 14.83 16.57 -4.44
C LYS A 145 14.65 15.05 -4.49
N LEU A 146 14.02 14.48 -3.45
CA LEU A 146 13.75 13.04 -3.42
C LEU A 146 12.86 12.64 -4.60
N ASN A 147 11.76 13.35 -4.82
CA ASN A 147 10.86 13.08 -5.95
C ASN A 147 11.59 13.19 -7.31
N ALA A 148 12.40 14.23 -7.51
CA ALA A 148 13.19 14.38 -8.73
C ALA A 148 14.17 13.20 -8.95
N THR A 149 14.80 12.70 -7.88
CA THR A 149 15.67 11.51 -7.99
C THR A 149 14.89 10.22 -8.25
N GLU A 150 13.71 10.07 -7.66
CA GLU A 150 12.83 8.92 -7.89
C GLU A 150 12.33 8.89 -9.34
N GLU A 151 11.87 10.03 -9.86
CA GLU A 151 11.44 10.17 -11.26
C GLU A 151 12.56 9.80 -12.24
N LEU A 152 13.79 10.27 -11.99
CA LEU A 152 14.95 9.89 -12.79
C LEU A 152 15.23 8.38 -12.73
N LEU A 153 15.19 7.78 -11.54
CA LEU A 153 15.39 6.33 -11.38
C LEU A 153 14.31 5.52 -12.10
N VAL A 154 13.05 5.95 -12.02
CA VAL A 154 11.93 5.32 -12.75
C VAL A 154 12.15 5.44 -14.25
N TYR A 155 12.57 6.60 -14.75
CA TYR A 155 12.90 6.80 -16.17
C TYR A 155 14.01 5.85 -16.65
N TYR A 156 15.13 5.77 -15.91
CA TYR A 156 16.25 4.88 -16.26
C TYR A 156 15.87 3.39 -16.20
N SER A 157 15.08 3.00 -15.19
CA SER A 157 14.57 1.63 -15.06
C SER A 157 13.68 1.25 -16.26
N LEU A 158 12.76 2.13 -16.63
CA LEU A 158 11.87 1.93 -17.78
C LEU A 158 12.65 1.88 -19.10
N GLU A 159 13.64 2.77 -19.28
CA GLU A 159 14.49 2.75 -20.48
C GLU A 159 15.30 1.46 -20.55
N THR A 160 15.83 0.96 -19.44
CA THR A 160 16.54 -0.33 -19.39
C THR A 160 15.63 -1.49 -19.80
N GLN A 161 14.42 -1.56 -19.22
CA GLN A 161 13.43 -2.58 -19.57
C GLN A 161 13.04 -2.54 -21.05
N LYS A 162 12.88 -1.34 -21.62
CA LYS A 162 12.63 -1.16 -23.05
C LYS A 162 13.79 -1.70 -23.90
N LEU A 163 15.05 -1.45 -23.53
CA LEU A 163 16.21 -2.02 -24.23
C LEU A 163 16.22 -3.56 -24.16
N GLU A 164 15.95 -4.14 -22.99
CA GLU A 164 15.86 -5.61 -22.82
C GLU A 164 14.75 -6.24 -23.67
N LEU A 165 13.58 -5.59 -23.76
CA LEU A 165 12.52 -6.05 -24.66
C LEU A 165 12.94 -5.95 -26.14
N MET A 166 13.65 -4.89 -26.53
CA MET A 166 14.17 -4.77 -27.90
C MET A 166 15.20 -5.86 -28.23
N THR A 167 16.06 -6.24 -27.28
CA THR A 167 17.03 -7.34 -27.49
C THR A 167 16.33 -8.69 -27.58
N GLU A 168 15.31 -8.95 -26.75
CA GLU A 168 14.53 -10.20 -26.82
C GLU A 168 13.74 -10.28 -28.13
N VAL A 169 13.11 -9.19 -28.57
CA VAL A 169 12.44 -9.13 -29.88
C VAL A 169 13.42 -9.43 -31.01
N SER A 170 14.65 -8.91 -30.94
CA SER A 170 15.68 -9.18 -31.94
C SER A 170 16.15 -10.65 -31.91
N SER A 171 16.31 -11.23 -30.71
CA SER A 171 16.61 -12.65 -30.50
C SER A 171 15.51 -13.56 -31.07
N LEU A 172 14.25 -13.27 -30.77
CA LEU A 172 13.10 -14.01 -31.30
C LEU A 172 13.00 -13.89 -32.82
N LYS A 173 13.28 -12.74 -33.41
CA LYS A 173 13.37 -12.59 -34.88
C LYS A 173 14.46 -13.48 -35.46
N LEU A 174 15.66 -13.53 -34.87
CA LEU A 174 16.73 -14.41 -35.32
C LEU A 174 16.31 -15.89 -35.22
N LYS A 175 15.72 -16.31 -34.10
CA LYS A 175 15.19 -17.67 -33.91
C LYS A 175 14.12 -17.99 -34.94
N LEU A 176 13.19 -17.07 -35.20
CA LEU A 176 12.15 -17.23 -36.22
C LEU A 176 12.78 -17.43 -37.60
N THR A 177 13.71 -16.58 -38.01
CA THR A 177 14.40 -16.73 -39.30
C THR A 177 15.20 -18.03 -39.40
N ALA A 178 15.78 -18.52 -38.30
CA ALA A 178 16.47 -19.80 -38.26
C ALA A 178 15.50 -20.97 -38.45
N VAL A 179 14.36 -20.95 -37.75
CA VAL A 179 13.29 -21.96 -37.91
C VAL A 179 12.69 -21.93 -39.31
N GLU A 180 12.45 -20.74 -39.87
CA GLU A 180 11.97 -20.59 -41.25
C GLU A 180 12.98 -21.13 -42.26
N ARG A 181 14.29 -20.95 -42.03
CA ARG A 181 15.34 -21.53 -42.87
C ARG A 181 15.37 -23.04 -42.76
N ASP A 182 15.34 -23.59 -41.54
CA ASP A 182 15.33 -25.04 -41.33
C ASP A 182 14.07 -25.69 -41.91
N HIS A 183 12.93 -25.00 -41.84
CA HIS A 183 11.70 -25.44 -42.50
C HIS A 183 11.85 -25.42 -44.01
N ARG A 184 12.39 -24.34 -44.61
CA ARG A 184 12.70 -24.29 -46.05
C ARG A 184 13.70 -25.35 -46.47
N ASP A 185 14.74 -25.62 -45.68
CA ASP A 185 15.72 -26.66 -45.99
C ASP A 185 15.07 -28.05 -45.95
N ASN A 186 14.15 -28.29 -44.99
CA ASN A 186 13.33 -29.51 -44.91
C ASN A 186 12.23 -29.60 -45.97
N GLU A 187 11.69 -28.48 -46.48
CA GLU A 187 10.65 -28.45 -47.54
C GLU A 187 11.23 -28.42 -48.96
N VAL A 188 12.43 -27.87 -49.15
CA VAL A 188 13.21 -27.99 -50.39
C VAL A 188 13.94 -29.33 -50.44
N HIS A 189 14.19 -29.95 -49.27
CA HIS A 189 14.63 -31.34 -49.14
C HIS A 189 13.69 -32.20 -48.25
N PRO A 190 12.39 -32.40 -48.57
CA PRO A 190 11.95 -33.79 -48.56
C PRO A 190 12.95 -34.38 -49.53
N ARG A 191 13.81 -35.31 -49.14
CA ARG A 191 14.75 -35.87 -50.11
C ARG A 191 14.00 -37.05 -50.74
N PRO A 192 13.02 -36.88 -51.66
CA PRO A 192 12.38 -38.02 -52.28
C PRO A 192 13.47 -38.90 -52.88
N ASP A 193 14.54 -38.36 -53.44
CA ASP A 193 15.68 -39.16 -53.92
C ASP A 193 16.22 -40.15 -52.87
N GLY A 194 16.24 -39.79 -51.59
CA GLY A 194 16.64 -40.71 -50.51
C GLY A 194 15.61 -41.83 -50.30
N TRP A 195 14.33 -41.49 -50.24
CA TRP A 195 13.24 -42.45 -50.04
C TRP A 195 13.01 -43.33 -51.28
N TYR A 196 13.10 -42.77 -52.47
CA TYR A 196 12.98 -43.47 -53.75
C TYR A 196 14.19 -44.38 -53.97
N GLN A 197 15.40 -43.96 -53.59
CA GLN A 197 16.59 -44.82 -53.61
C GLN A 197 16.44 -45.99 -52.63
N GLU A 198 16.01 -45.72 -51.40
CA GLU A 198 15.77 -46.76 -50.38
C GLU A 198 14.69 -47.76 -50.83
N VAL A 199 13.60 -47.27 -51.41
CA VAL A 199 12.54 -48.11 -52.02
C VAL A 199 13.08 -48.93 -53.19
N THR A 200 13.99 -48.39 -54.00
CA THR A 200 14.59 -49.09 -55.14
C THR A 200 15.56 -50.18 -54.67
N ASP A 201 16.40 -49.89 -53.68
CA ASP A 201 17.32 -50.86 -53.07
C ASP A 201 16.55 -52.01 -52.39
N LEU A 202 15.47 -51.67 -51.67
CA LEU A 202 14.55 -52.66 -51.09
C LEU A 202 13.96 -53.59 -52.15
N ARG A 203 13.54 -53.03 -53.30
CA ARG A 203 12.95 -53.78 -54.41
C ARG A 203 13.95 -54.72 -55.07
N PHE A 204 15.20 -54.29 -55.22
CA PHE A 204 16.28 -55.14 -55.76
C PHE A 204 16.56 -56.32 -54.82
N ARG A 205 16.75 -56.08 -53.51
CA ARG A 205 16.94 -57.15 -52.52
C ARG A 205 15.78 -58.13 -52.47
N MET A 206 14.54 -57.64 -52.55
CA MET A 206 13.36 -58.51 -52.60
C MET A 206 13.39 -59.43 -53.82
N THR A 207 13.79 -58.91 -54.98
CA THR A 207 13.91 -59.68 -56.21
C THR A 207 14.99 -60.76 -56.12
N ASP A 208 16.15 -60.44 -55.53
CA ASP A 208 17.23 -61.40 -55.30
C ASP A 208 16.78 -62.54 -54.38
N ILE A 209 16.13 -62.21 -53.26
CA ILE A 209 15.58 -63.20 -52.32
C ILE A 209 14.52 -64.09 -53.00
N GLU A 210 13.66 -63.51 -53.84
CA GLU A 210 12.64 -64.27 -54.58
C GLU A 210 13.27 -65.26 -55.57
N ASN A 211 14.36 -64.84 -56.24
CA ASN A 211 15.13 -65.69 -57.15
C ASN A 211 15.85 -66.84 -56.42
N GLU A 212 16.50 -66.55 -55.29
CA GLU A 212 17.14 -67.55 -54.44
C GLU A 212 16.11 -68.57 -53.94
N ARG A 213 14.94 -68.10 -53.48
CA ARG A 213 13.82 -68.96 -53.07
C ARG A 213 13.38 -69.89 -54.19
N LEU A 214 13.17 -69.34 -55.40
CA LEU A 214 12.74 -70.13 -56.57
C LEU A 214 13.79 -71.18 -56.95
N GLN A 215 15.07 -70.86 -56.83
CA GLN A 215 16.14 -71.81 -57.10
C GLN A 215 16.20 -72.93 -56.05
N CYS A 216 16.02 -72.60 -54.77
CA CYS A 216 15.87 -73.58 -53.69
C CYS A 216 14.66 -74.50 -53.91
N GLU A 217 13.53 -73.94 -54.35
CA GLU A 217 12.31 -74.69 -54.66
C GLU A 217 12.52 -75.69 -55.81
N LYS A 218 13.21 -75.28 -56.89
CA LYS A 218 13.57 -76.17 -58.01
C LYS A 218 14.48 -77.32 -57.54
N LYS A 219 15.50 -77.01 -56.74
CA LYS A 219 16.40 -78.04 -56.17
C LYS A 219 15.62 -79.01 -55.28
N LEU A 220 14.74 -78.51 -54.43
CA LEU A 220 13.87 -79.33 -53.57
C LEU A 220 12.95 -80.24 -54.39
N LYS A 221 12.40 -79.75 -55.50
CA LYS A 221 11.58 -80.56 -56.39
C LYS A 221 12.39 -81.69 -57.06
N ALA A 222 13.58 -81.38 -57.56
CA ALA A 222 14.46 -82.36 -58.18
C ALA A 222 14.88 -83.46 -57.18
N THR A 223 15.30 -83.09 -55.96
CA THR A 223 15.67 -84.08 -54.94
C THR A 223 14.48 -84.93 -54.50
N LYS A 224 13.27 -84.36 -54.47
CA LYS A 224 12.04 -85.12 -54.20
C LYS A 224 11.75 -86.14 -55.30
N GLU A 225 11.92 -85.77 -56.57
CA GLU A 225 11.73 -86.68 -57.71
C GLU A 225 12.79 -87.81 -57.71
N GLU A 226 14.05 -87.49 -57.41
CA GLU A 226 15.13 -88.47 -57.24
C GLU A 226 14.84 -89.45 -56.10
N LEU A 227 14.39 -88.94 -54.95
CA LEU A 227 13.98 -89.79 -53.82
C LEU A 227 12.83 -90.74 -54.20
N GLN A 228 11.84 -90.26 -54.95
CA GLN A 228 10.75 -91.12 -55.45
C GLN A 228 11.26 -92.20 -56.42
N LEU A 229 12.24 -91.88 -57.27
CA LEU A 229 12.84 -92.87 -58.18
C LEU A 229 13.61 -93.93 -57.38
N LEU A 230 14.46 -93.52 -56.44
CA LEU A 230 15.20 -94.43 -55.56
C LEU A 230 14.27 -95.30 -54.73
N GLN A 231 13.14 -94.75 -54.27
CA GLN A 231 12.13 -95.49 -53.53
C GLN A 231 11.50 -96.62 -54.37
N ARG A 232 11.16 -96.36 -55.64
CA ARG A 232 10.67 -97.40 -56.57
C ARG A 232 11.72 -98.47 -56.83
N GLN A 233 12.97 -98.07 -57.06
CA GLN A 233 14.08 -99.02 -57.26
C GLN A 233 14.31 -99.91 -56.04
N LEU A 234 14.17 -99.36 -54.82
CA LEU A 234 14.26 -100.11 -53.58
C LEU A 234 13.11 -101.14 -53.48
N GLU A 235 11.87 -100.72 -53.75
CA GLU A 235 10.70 -101.61 -53.77
C GLU A 235 10.86 -102.75 -54.79
N GLU A 236 11.35 -102.47 -56.00
CA GLU A 236 11.65 -103.47 -57.03
C GLU A 236 12.70 -104.47 -56.55
N ARG A 237 13.81 -103.99 -55.97
CA ARG A 237 14.88 -104.84 -55.44
C ARG A 237 14.41 -105.68 -54.26
N GLU A 238 13.54 -105.15 -53.41
CA GLU A 238 12.92 -105.90 -52.32
C GLU A 238 11.99 -107.01 -52.83
N VAL A 239 11.27 -106.78 -53.93
CA VAL A 239 10.46 -107.82 -54.60
C VAL A 239 11.37 -108.89 -55.23
N GLU A 240 12.43 -108.49 -55.93
CA GLU A 240 13.42 -109.41 -56.50
C GLU A 240 14.11 -110.26 -55.42
N LEU A 241 14.52 -109.64 -54.31
CA LEU A 241 15.08 -110.33 -53.15
C LEU A 241 14.08 -111.32 -52.55
N ARG A 242 12.80 -110.95 -52.42
CA ARG A 242 11.74 -111.87 -51.98
C ARG A 242 11.58 -113.06 -52.93
N ARG A 243 11.59 -112.81 -54.25
CA ARG A 243 11.51 -113.88 -55.26
C ARG A 243 12.70 -114.81 -55.22
N LEU A 244 13.93 -114.29 -55.17
CA LEU A 244 15.16 -115.08 -55.06
C LEU A 244 15.21 -115.87 -53.75
N LYS A 245 14.71 -115.31 -52.64
CA LYS A 245 14.53 -116.02 -51.36
C LYS A 245 13.50 -117.16 -51.45
N GLU A 246 12.48 -117.05 -52.29
CA GLU A 246 11.54 -118.14 -52.60
C GLU A 246 12.14 -119.17 -53.59
N GLU A 247 12.91 -118.74 -54.58
CA GLU A 247 13.56 -119.59 -55.62
C GLU A 247 14.74 -120.40 -55.06
N SER A 248 15.46 -119.85 -54.08
CA SER A 248 16.53 -120.55 -53.34
C SER A 248 16.01 -121.49 -52.26
N ARG A 249 14.68 -121.64 -52.11
CA ARG A 249 14.06 -122.58 -51.19
C ARG A 249 14.12 -124.01 -51.78
N PRO A 250 14.84 -124.97 -51.17
CA PRO A 250 14.91 -126.34 -51.67
C PRO A 250 13.57 -127.09 -51.55
N ARG A 251 13.38 -128.06 -52.45
CA ARG A 251 12.27 -129.03 -52.55
C ARG A 251 11.86 -129.63 -51.20
N VAL A 252 10.54 -129.83 -51.03
CA VAL A 252 9.93 -130.61 -49.94
C VAL A 252 10.60 -131.97 -49.78
N GLY A 253 10.99 -132.27 -48.53
CA GLY A 253 11.29 -133.63 -48.08
C GLY A 253 11.97 -133.67 -46.71
N SER A 254 11.16 -133.68 -45.65
CA SER A 254 11.47 -134.18 -44.28
C SER A 254 12.38 -133.38 -43.33
N GLN A 255 11.74 -132.94 -42.23
CA GLN A 255 12.12 -133.19 -40.82
C GLN A 255 12.96 -132.14 -40.08
N GLY A 256 12.43 -131.68 -38.93
CA GLY A 256 13.10 -130.77 -38.00
C GLY A 256 12.13 -129.74 -37.42
N ARG A 257 11.25 -130.19 -36.53
CA ARG A 257 10.28 -129.44 -35.72
C ARG A 257 10.87 -129.33 -34.32
N GLU A 258 10.62 -128.21 -33.61
CA GLU A 258 11.16 -127.78 -32.30
C GLU A 258 12.29 -126.74 -32.49
N GLU A 259 12.31 -125.53 -31.92
CA GLU A 259 11.64 -124.84 -30.80
C GLU A 259 11.73 -123.32 -31.13
N GLY A 260 10.75 -122.43 -30.89
CA GLY A 260 10.23 -122.04 -29.58
C GLY A 260 11.33 -121.28 -28.82
N GLY A 261 11.49 -119.95 -28.88
CA GLY A 261 10.51 -118.92 -28.59
C GLY A 261 10.96 -118.17 -27.34
N GLU A 262 11.39 -116.91 -27.46
CA GLU A 262 11.60 -115.90 -26.41
C GLU A 262 12.06 -114.62 -27.16
N ARG A 263 11.27 -113.56 -27.38
CA ARG A 263 10.51 -112.67 -26.49
C ARG A 263 11.39 -111.94 -25.46
N SER A 264 12.02 -110.85 -25.90
CA SER A 264 12.23 -109.62 -25.12
C SER A 264 12.70 -108.53 -26.11
N GLY A 265 12.05 -107.38 -26.29
CA GLY A 265 11.19 -106.67 -25.35
C GLY A 265 12.01 -105.84 -24.37
N CYS A 266 13.01 -105.08 -24.83
CA CYS A 266 13.53 -103.96 -24.06
C CYS A 266 12.90 -102.67 -24.56
N CYS A 267 11.84 -102.30 -23.86
CA CYS A 267 11.51 -100.91 -23.58
C CYS A 267 12.65 -100.25 -22.77
N LEU A 268 12.52 -98.93 -22.61
CA LEU A 268 13.11 -98.06 -21.58
C LEU A 268 14.47 -97.47 -21.99
N ASP A 269 14.49 -96.18 -22.33
CA ASP A 269 14.57 -95.04 -21.39
C ASP A 269 15.93 -95.02 -20.68
N ASN A 270 16.72 -93.97 -20.86
CA ASN A 270 16.67 -92.85 -19.91
C ASN A 270 17.69 -91.74 -20.26
N SER A 271 17.23 -90.52 -19.94
CA SER A 271 17.98 -89.31 -19.58
C SER A 271 18.47 -88.40 -20.70
#